data_AF-A0A950YSR9-F1
#
_entry.id   AF-A0A950YSR9-F1
#
_cell.length_a   1.000
_cell.length_b   1.000
_cell.length_c   1.000
_cell.angle_alpha   90.00
_cell.angle_beta   90.00
_cell.angle_gamma   90.00
#
_symmetry.space_group_name_H-M   'P 1'
#
loop_
_entity.id
_entity.type
_entity.pdbx_description
1 polymer ?
#
loop_
_entity_poly.entity_id
_entity_poly.type
_entity_poly.pdbx_seq_one_letter_code
_entity_poly.pdbx_strand_id
1 'polypeptide(L)'
;WARGGPEPQNDLDLMVKPDHAQAALQALADAGMRTENPPEEWLFKAWGGEVMIDVIFRASGLEITDEVLERAEHISVMAVTTPVMALEDMLVTMLCALDEHTLDYSRLLAIARSLREQIDWQQLQVRTSGSPYAKAFMTLVQELGIAPRRAGAQTSGSRRVRVLPSAG
;
A
#
# COMPACT_ATOMS: atom_id res chain seq x y z
N TRP A 1 -0.25 11.94 2.76
CA TRP A 1 -1.07 13.07 2.29
C TRP A 1 -2.46 12.56 1.87
N ALA A 2 -3.47 13.45 1.75
CA ALA A 2 -4.92 13.22 1.96
C ALA A 2 -5.31 12.76 3.39
N ARG A 3 -4.69 11.70 3.93
CA ARG A 3 -5.02 11.14 5.26
C ARG A 3 -4.11 11.61 6.41
N GLY A 4 -3.30 12.65 6.21
CA GLY A 4 -2.34 13.14 7.20
C GLY A 4 -1.02 12.36 7.31
N GLY A 5 -0.77 11.38 6.41
CA GLY A 5 0.57 10.77 6.24
C GLY A 5 1.57 11.71 5.55
N PRO A 6 2.83 11.29 5.35
CA PRO A 6 3.89 12.10 4.74
C PRO A 6 3.48 12.77 3.42
N GLU A 7 4.10 13.92 3.11
CA GLU A 7 3.89 14.63 1.85
C GLU A 7 4.46 13.84 0.65
N PRO A 8 3.79 13.85 -0.52
CA PRO A 8 4.31 13.21 -1.73
C PRO A 8 5.48 14.01 -2.31
N GLN A 9 6.26 13.38 -3.18
CA GLN A 9 7.33 14.03 -3.92
C GLN A 9 6.85 14.32 -5.35
N ASN A 10 6.06 15.39 -5.52
CA ASN A 10 5.67 15.97 -6.81
C ASN A 10 4.91 15.08 -7.80
N ASP A 11 4.41 13.91 -7.37
CA ASP A 11 3.65 12.94 -8.16
C ASP A 11 2.21 12.76 -7.64
N LEU A 12 1.28 12.49 -8.56
CA LEU A 12 -0.11 12.13 -8.29
C LEU A 12 -0.43 10.79 -8.95
N ASP A 13 -0.85 9.81 -8.16
CA ASP A 13 -1.33 8.54 -8.67
C ASP A 13 -2.84 8.59 -8.92
N LEU A 14 -3.26 8.42 -10.18
CA LEU A 14 -4.64 8.30 -10.59
C LEU A 14 -4.97 6.83 -10.94
N MET A 15 -5.75 6.20 -10.08
CA MET A 15 -6.16 4.80 -10.26
C MET A 15 -7.39 4.70 -11.16
N VAL A 16 -7.30 3.94 -12.24
CA VAL A 16 -8.40 3.76 -13.22
C VAL A 16 -8.55 2.30 -13.59
N LYS A 17 -9.75 1.91 -14.06
CA LYS A 17 -9.94 0.57 -14.63
C LYS A 17 -9.13 0.42 -15.92
N PRO A 18 -8.60 -0.79 -16.23
CA PRO A 18 -7.93 -1.07 -17.51
C PRO A 18 -8.68 -0.55 -18.73
N ASP A 19 -9.98 -0.83 -18.82
CA ASP A 19 -10.83 -0.44 -19.96
C ASP A 19 -11.01 1.09 -20.08
N HIS A 20 -10.72 1.84 -19.02
CA HIS A 20 -10.83 3.30 -18.98
C HIS A 20 -9.48 4.01 -19.11
N ALA A 21 -8.36 3.28 -19.14
CA ALA A 21 -7.02 3.87 -19.14
C ALA A 21 -6.81 4.88 -20.28
N GLN A 22 -7.19 4.49 -21.50
CA GLN A 22 -7.02 5.35 -22.67
C GLN A 22 -7.95 6.59 -22.61
N ALA A 23 -9.18 6.42 -22.13
CA ALA A 23 -10.13 7.52 -21.99
C ALA A 23 -9.67 8.52 -20.92
N ALA A 24 -9.10 8.03 -19.81
CA ALA A 24 -8.52 8.87 -18.78
C ALA A 24 -7.32 9.67 -19.30
N LEU A 25 -6.42 9.02 -20.05
CA LEU A 25 -5.29 9.72 -20.66
C LEU A 25 -5.75 10.80 -21.64
N GLN A 26 -6.76 10.50 -22.46
CA GLN A 26 -7.33 11.47 -23.40
C GLN A 26 -7.94 12.67 -22.68
N ALA A 27 -8.67 12.44 -21.58
CA ALA A 27 -9.25 13.53 -20.79
C ALA A 27 -8.17 14.47 -20.21
N LEU A 28 -7.01 13.93 -19.81
CA LEU A 28 -5.88 14.74 -19.35
C LEU A 28 -5.26 15.53 -20.51
N ALA A 29 -5.12 14.91 -21.70
CA ALA A 29 -4.66 15.61 -22.90
C ALA A 29 -5.61 16.76 -23.31
N ASP A 30 -6.92 16.53 -23.28
CA ASP A 30 -7.94 17.53 -23.59
C ASP A 30 -7.94 18.70 -22.58
N ALA A 31 -7.51 18.43 -21.34
CA ALA A 31 -7.26 19.45 -20.32
C ALA A 31 -5.93 20.22 -20.52
N GLY A 32 -5.20 19.95 -21.61
CA GLY A 32 -3.95 20.62 -21.97
C GLY A 32 -2.70 20.02 -21.32
N MET A 33 -2.79 18.83 -20.71
CA MET A 33 -1.63 18.16 -20.14
C MET A 33 -0.82 17.45 -21.23
N ARG A 34 0.50 17.44 -21.07
CA ARG A 34 1.36 16.60 -21.92
C ARG A 34 1.18 15.16 -21.49
N THR A 35 0.89 14.25 -22.41
CA THR A 35 0.71 12.82 -22.11
C THR A 35 1.84 11.98 -22.70
N GLU A 36 2.15 10.86 -22.05
CA GLU A 36 3.11 9.86 -22.51
C GLU A 36 2.53 8.46 -22.29
N ASN A 37 2.77 7.58 -23.26
CA ASN A 37 2.55 6.14 -23.14
C ASN A 37 3.93 5.47 -23.07
N PRO A 38 4.46 5.23 -21.87
CA PRO A 38 5.79 4.68 -21.71
C PRO A 38 5.74 3.14 -21.91
N PRO A 39 6.87 2.43 -21.99
CA PRO A 39 6.89 0.98 -22.23
C PRO A 39 6.28 0.14 -21.10
N GLU A 40 6.08 0.73 -19.92
CA GLU A 40 5.42 0.12 -18.77
C GLU A 40 3.97 -0.28 -19.08
N GLU A 41 3.68 -1.58 -19.04
CA GLU A 41 2.34 -2.11 -19.35
C GLU A 41 1.32 -1.93 -18.20
N TRP A 42 1.56 -1.02 -17.25
CA TRP A 42 0.75 -0.85 -16.05
C TRP A 42 0.26 0.58 -15.80
N LEU A 43 0.80 1.58 -16.53
CA LEU A 43 0.40 2.97 -16.41
C LEU A 43 0.56 3.76 -17.72
N PHE A 44 -0.09 4.92 -17.76
CA PHE A 44 0.28 6.04 -18.63
C PHE A 44 0.75 7.24 -17.80
N LYS A 45 1.42 8.21 -18.41
CA LYS A 45 1.86 9.44 -17.73
C LYS A 45 1.19 10.67 -18.30
N ALA A 46 0.90 11.64 -17.45
CA ALA A 46 0.56 12.99 -17.86
C ALA A 46 1.31 14.03 -17.02
N TRP A 47 1.47 15.25 -17.55
CA TRP A 47 2.13 16.34 -16.84
C TRP A 47 1.31 17.63 -16.90
N GLY A 48 1.03 18.18 -15.72
CA GLY A 48 0.49 19.52 -15.51
C GLY A 48 1.58 20.43 -14.95
N GLY A 49 2.29 21.16 -15.82
CA GLY A 49 3.49 21.90 -15.42
C GLY A 49 4.58 20.94 -14.94
N GLU A 50 5.05 21.12 -13.70
CA GLU A 50 6.07 20.26 -13.07
C GLU A 50 5.47 19.04 -12.34
N VAL A 51 4.15 18.95 -12.22
CA VAL A 51 3.47 17.84 -11.55
C VAL A 51 3.27 16.69 -12.52
N MET A 52 3.77 15.50 -12.15
CA MET A 52 3.53 14.26 -12.88
C MET A 52 2.29 13.56 -12.34
N ILE A 53 1.49 12.99 -13.25
CA ILE A 53 0.34 12.16 -12.94
C ILE A 53 0.58 10.77 -13.53
N ASP A 54 0.66 9.75 -12.68
CA ASP A 54 0.67 8.36 -13.11
C ASP A 54 -0.77 7.86 -13.21
N VAL A 55 -1.22 7.57 -14.43
CA VAL A 55 -2.53 6.97 -14.71
C VAL A 55 -2.38 5.46 -14.61
N ILE A 56 -2.54 4.93 -13.41
CA ILE A 56 -2.29 3.53 -13.07
C ILE A 56 -3.55 2.72 -13.35
N PHE A 57 -3.42 1.73 -14.22
CA PHE A 57 -4.52 0.83 -14.58
C PHE A 57 -4.25 -0.64 -14.23
N ARG A 58 -3.03 -0.96 -13.78
CA ARG A 58 -2.68 -2.23 -13.13
C ARG A 58 -1.82 -1.95 -11.91
N ALA A 59 -2.13 -2.58 -10.78
CA ALA A 59 -1.38 -2.43 -9.55
C ALA A 59 -1.01 -3.80 -8.96
N SER A 60 0.11 -3.86 -8.24
CA SER A 60 0.56 -5.11 -7.62
C SER A 60 -0.39 -5.57 -6.53
N GLY A 61 -0.82 -6.83 -6.57
CA GLY A 61 -1.68 -7.41 -5.53
C GLY A 61 -3.11 -6.86 -5.47
N LEU A 62 -3.53 -6.03 -6.43
CA LEU A 62 -4.88 -5.48 -6.50
C LEU A 62 -5.31 -5.25 -7.95
N GLU A 63 -6.39 -5.90 -8.36
CA GLU A 63 -7.09 -5.58 -9.61
C GLU A 63 -8.00 -4.36 -9.39
N ILE A 64 -7.92 -3.35 -10.25
CA ILE A 64 -8.69 -2.11 -10.12
C ILE A 64 -10.09 -2.33 -10.71
N THR A 65 -10.97 -2.93 -9.92
CA THR A 65 -12.39 -3.18 -10.26
C THR A 65 -13.29 -2.02 -9.82
N ASP A 66 -14.56 -2.06 -10.20
CA ASP A 66 -15.55 -1.09 -9.71
C ASP A 66 -15.66 -1.12 -8.18
N GLU A 67 -15.62 -2.30 -7.55
CA GLU A 67 -15.66 -2.43 -6.10
C GLU A 67 -14.44 -1.80 -5.40
N VAL A 68 -13.28 -1.77 -6.06
CA VAL A 68 -12.11 -1.06 -5.52
C VAL A 68 -12.33 0.45 -5.56
N LEU A 69 -12.87 0.96 -6.67
CA LEU A 69 -13.14 2.39 -6.84
C LEU A 69 -14.29 2.87 -5.93
N GLU A 70 -15.31 2.05 -5.72
CA GLU A 70 -16.45 2.32 -4.83
C GLU A 70 -16.04 2.41 -3.36
N ARG A 71 -14.97 1.71 -2.95
CA ARG A 71 -14.40 1.84 -1.60
C ARG A 71 -13.65 3.16 -1.38
N ALA A 72 -13.46 3.98 -2.41
CA ALA A 72 -12.79 5.26 -2.25
C ALA A 72 -13.54 6.16 -1.25
N GLU A 73 -12.78 6.74 -0.33
CA GLU A 73 -13.30 7.67 0.66
C GLU A 73 -13.22 9.09 0.11
N HIS A 74 -14.30 9.85 0.28
CA HIS A 74 -14.34 11.24 -0.17
C HIS A 74 -13.70 12.13 0.89
N ILE A 75 -12.50 12.63 0.59
CA ILE A 75 -11.70 13.45 1.51
C ILE A 75 -11.56 14.86 0.93
N SER A 76 -11.62 15.89 1.79
CA SER A 76 -11.29 17.25 1.37
C SER A 76 -9.77 17.40 1.22
N VAL A 77 -9.31 17.57 -0.02
CA VAL A 77 -7.91 17.84 -0.37
C VAL A 77 -7.86 19.23 -0.98
N MET A 78 -7.20 20.18 -0.31
CA MET A 78 -7.13 21.58 -0.76
C MET A 78 -8.52 22.18 -1.06
N ALA A 79 -9.49 21.92 -0.18
CA ALA A 79 -10.90 22.32 -0.30
C ALA A 79 -11.69 21.71 -1.47
N VAL A 80 -11.11 20.74 -2.19
CA VAL A 80 -11.81 19.93 -3.21
C VAL A 80 -12.16 18.59 -2.59
N THR A 81 -13.43 18.17 -2.71
CA THR A 81 -13.83 16.81 -2.33
C THR A 81 -13.32 15.84 -3.39
N THR A 82 -12.37 15.00 -3.00
CA THR A 82 -11.67 14.09 -3.90
C THR A 82 -11.93 12.64 -3.45
N PRO A 83 -12.28 11.72 -4.37
CA PRO A 83 -12.27 10.29 -4.06
C PRO A 83 -10.82 9.83 -3.87
N VAL A 84 -10.49 9.37 -2.66
CA VAL A 84 -9.17 8.89 -2.29
C VAL A 84 -9.26 7.38 -2.07
N MET A 85 -8.36 6.62 -2.70
CA MET A 85 -8.29 5.17 -2.55
C MET A 85 -8.34 4.76 -1.06
N ALA A 86 -9.04 3.67 -0.78
CA ALA A 86 -9.10 3.09 0.57
C ALA A 86 -7.68 2.82 1.08
N LEU A 87 -7.45 3.08 2.37
CA LEU A 87 -6.10 3.00 2.94
C LEU A 87 -5.48 1.61 2.79
N GLU A 88 -6.27 0.56 3.00
CA GLU A 88 -5.84 -0.82 2.86
C GLU A 88 -5.54 -1.18 1.41
N ASP A 89 -6.30 -0.66 0.45
CA ASP A 89 -6.04 -0.87 -0.98
C ASP A 89 -4.69 -0.26 -1.37
N MET A 90 -4.43 0.98 -0.95
CA MET A 90 -3.14 1.64 -1.15
C MET A 90 -1.99 0.88 -0.48
N LEU A 91 -2.15 0.42 0.76
CA LEU A 91 -1.09 -0.32 1.45
C LEU A 91 -0.82 -1.70 0.83
N VAL A 92 -1.86 -2.37 0.31
CA VAL A 92 -1.71 -3.63 -0.43
C VAL A 92 -0.88 -3.40 -1.69
N THR A 93 -1.17 -2.36 -2.48
CA THR A 93 -0.42 -2.09 -3.71
C THR A 93 1.05 -1.79 -3.42
N MET A 94 1.31 -0.97 -2.41
CA MET A 94 2.69 -0.64 -1.99
C MET A 94 3.46 -1.86 -1.49
N LEU A 95 2.86 -2.71 -0.65
CA LEU A 95 3.54 -3.88 -0.07
C LEU A 95 3.74 -5.01 -1.08
N CYS A 96 2.82 -5.17 -2.03
CA CYS A 96 2.93 -6.18 -3.08
C CYS A 96 3.82 -5.75 -4.25
N ALA A 97 4.16 -4.46 -4.37
CA ALA A 97 5.09 -3.95 -5.37
C ALA A 97 6.57 -4.13 -4.99
N LEU A 98 6.87 -4.49 -3.75
CA LEU A 98 8.25 -4.69 -3.28
C LEU A 98 8.89 -5.94 -3.92
N ASP A 99 10.13 -5.79 -4.35
CA ASP A 99 11.00 -6.87 -4.82
C ASP A 99 12.44 -6.71 -4.33
N GLU A 100 13.34 -7.59 -4.77
CA GLU A 100 14.75 -7.59 -4.34
C GLU A 100 15.55 -6.35 -4.77
N HIS A 101 15.07 -5.60 -5.77
CA HIS A 101 15.70 -4.39 -6.28
C HIS A 101 15.12 -3.11 -5.65
N THR A 102 13.88 -3.16 -5.19
CA THR A 102 13.09 -1.99 -4.76
C THR A 102 12.71 -2.03 -3.28
N LEU A 103 13.25 -2.96 -2.51
CA LEU A 103 12.94 -3.11 -1.08
C LEU A 103 13.42 -1.94 -0.22
N ASP A 104 12.54 -0.96 -0.01
CA ASP A 104 12.72 0.13 0.94
C ASP A 104 11.46 0.32 1.81
N TYR A 105 11.58 0.04 3.11
CA TYR A 105 10.48 0.22 4.06
C TYR A 105 10.36 1.65 4.61
N SER A 106 11.25 2.58 4.27
CA SER A 106 11.29 3.91 4.89
C SER A 106 9.96 4.65 4.74
N ARG A 107 9.41 4.72 3.52
CA ARG A 107 8.11 5.35 3.25
C ARG A 107 6.96 4.59 3.91
N LEU A 108 6.95 3.26 3.80
CA LEU A 108 5.93 2.40 4.40
C LEU A 108 5.89 2.51 5.92
N LEU A 109 7.03 2.59 6.59
CA LEU A 109 7.13 2.80 8.04
C LEU A 109 6.62 4.18 8.46
N ALA A 110 6.93 5.22 7.69
CA ALA A 110 6.45 6.57 7.96
C ALA A 110 4.91 6.64 7.86
N ILE A 111 4.33 6.02 6.83
CA ILE A 111 2.87 5.91 6.66
C ILE A 111 2.27 5.09 7.80
N ALA A 112 2.80 3.90 8.06
CA ALA A 112 2.35 3.00 9.12
C ALA A 112 2.32 3.67 10.50
N ARG A 113 3.34 4.47 10.84
CA ARG A 113 3.37 5.22 12.10
C ARG A 113 2.31 6.32 12.15
N SER A 114 2.18 7.06 11.06
CA SER A 114 1.27 8.21 11.00
C SER A 114 -0.20 7.78 11.03
N LEU A 115 -0.51 6.64 10.41
CA LEU A 115 -1.88 6.16 10.20
C LEU A 115 -2.21 4.93 11.06
N ARG A 116 -1.41 4.62 12.09
CA ARG A 116 -1.50 3.35 12.85
C ARG A 116 -2.90 2.99 13.36
N GLU A 117 -3.70 3.98 13.76
CA GLU A 117 -5.06 3.77 14.27
C GLU A 117 -6.13 3.71 13.17
N GLN A 118 -5.78 4.12 11.94
CA GLN A 118 -6.67 4.08 10.77
C GLN A 118 -6.53 2.77 9.99
N ILE A 119 -5.40 2.07 10.13
CA ILE A 119 -5.10 0.86 9.35
C ILE A 119 -5.84 -0.35 9.96
N ASP A 120 -6.62 -1.05 9.13
CA ASP A 120 -7.05 -2.41 9.45
C ASP A 120 -5.89 -3.40 9.25
N TRP A 121 -5.11 -3.58 10.32
CA TRP A 121 -3.94 -4.46 10.34
C TRP A 121 -4.27 -5.93 10.04
N GLN A 122 -5.46 -6.39 10.42
CA GLN A 122 -5.87 -7.77 10.19
C GLN A 122 -6.18 -7.98 8.70
N GLN A 123 -6.96 -7.08 8.10
CA GLN A 123 -7.28 -7.14 6.69
C GLN A 123 -6.00 -7.02 5.84
N LEU A 124 -5.12 -6.06 6.16
CA LEU A 124 -3.87 -5.87 5.46
C LEU A 124 -3.02 -7.15 5.47
N GLN A 125 -2.86 -7.77 6.65
CA GLN A 125 -2.09 -9.00 6.79
C GLN A 125 -2.65 -10.16 5.93
N VAL A 126 -3.97 -10.33 5.88
CA VAL A 126 -4.61 -11.38 5.08
C VAL A 126 -4.35 -11.14 3.60
N ARG A 127 -4.58 -9.92 3.13
CA ARG A 127 -4.49 -9.54 1.72
C ARG A 127 -3.06 -9.57 1.19
N THR A 128 -2.07 -9.31 2.02
CA THR A 128 -0.65 -9.34 1.62
C THR A 128 0.05 -10.65 2.02
N SER A 129 -0.68 -11.67 2.47
CA SER A 129 -0.10 -12.94 2.94
C SER A 129 0.64 -13.76 1.87
N GLY A 130 0.48 -13.42 0.59
CA GLY A 130 1.27 -13.99 -0.50
C GLY A 130 2.70 -13.43 -0.61
N SER A 131 2.94 -12.20 -0.16
CA SER A 131 4.22 -11.51 -0.34
C SER A 131 5.19 -11.81 0.82
N PRO A 132 6.40 -12.37 0.56
CA PRO A 132 7.41 -12.55 1.60
C PRO A 132 7.90 -11.22 2.17
N TYR A 133 7.99 -10.18 1.35
CA TYR A 133 8.33 -8.83 1.79
C TYR A 133 7.25 -8.27 2.73
N ALA A 134 5.97 -8.40 2.37
CA ALA A 134 4.90 -7.94 3.25
C ALA A 134 4.86 -8.71 4.58
N LYS A 135 5.17 -10.02 4.61
CA LYS A 135 5.31 -10.79 5.87
C LYS A 135 6.42 -10.24 6.76
N ALA A 136 7.57 -9.91 6.17
CA ALA A 136 8.68 -9.32 6.90
C ALA A 136 8.31 -7.93 7.44
N PHE A 137 7.66 -7.09 6.62
CA PHE A 137 7.14 -5.79 7.06
C PHE A 137 6.15 -5.93 8.23
N MET A 138 5.19 -6.86 8.14
CA MET A 138 4.20 -7.08 9.20
C MET A 138 4.86 -7.50 10.52
N THR A 139 5.88 -8.36 10.47
CA THR A 139 6.67 -8.71 11.66
C THR A 139 7.38 -7.47 12.22
N LEU A 140 8.04 -6.69 11.36
CA LEU A 140 8.76 -5.49 11.75
C LEU A 140 7.85 -4.47 12.45
N VAL A 141 6.68 -4.14 11.88
CA VAL A 141 5.77 -3.15 12.48
C VAL A 141 5.17 -3.64 13.80
N GLN A 142 5.03 -4.95 14.00
CA GLN A 142 4.60 -5.54 15.28
C GLN A 142 5.69 -5.43 16.36
N GLU A 143 6.93 -5.76 16.01
CA GLU A 143 8.07 -5.65 16.94
C GLU A 143 8.40 -4.20 17.29
N LEU A 144 8.18 -3.27 16.35
CA LEU A 144 8.31 -1.83 16.58
C LEU A 144 7.15 -1.22 17.37
N GLY A 145 6.12 -2.00 17.72
CA GLY A 145 4.94 -1.53 18.43
C GLY A 145 4.06 -0.55 17.64
N ILE A 146 4.16 -0.58 16.31
CA ILE A 146 3.32 0.23 15.40
C ILE A 146 1.98 -0.47 15.16
N ALA A 147 2.02 -1.78 14.93
CA ALA A 147 0.84 -2.63 14.77
C ALA A 147 0.59 -3.45 16.05
N PRO A 148 -0.66 -3.86 16.32
CA PRO A 148 -0.97 -4.77 17.41
C PRO A 148 -0.14 -6.05 17.30
N ARG A 149 0.56 -6.42 18.38
CA ARG A 149 1.20 -7.74 18.44
C ARG A 149 0.12 -8.80 18.33
N ARG A 150 0.36 -9.82 17.50
CA ARG A 150 -0.47 -11.03 17.53
C ARG A 150 -0.50 -11.50 18.98
N ALA A 151 -1.70 -11.68 19.53
CA ALA A 151 -1.87 -12.33 20.82
C ALA A 151 -1.18 -13.69 20.69
N GLY A 152 -0.02 -13.84 21.32
CA GLY A 152 0.77 -15.05 21.19
C GLY A 152 -0.09 -16.23 21.61
N ALA A 153 -0.03 -17.32 20.84
CA ALA A 153 -0.24 -18.64 21.41
C ALA A 153 0.59 -18.66 22.70
N GLN A 154 -0.09 -18.75 23.84
CA GLN A 154 0.55 -18.77 25.15
C GLN A 154 1.73 -19.73 25.05
N THR A 155 2.93 -19.24 25.33
CA THR A 155 4.12 -20.09 25.44
C THR A 155 3.82 -21.09 26.55
N SER A 156 3.31 -22.25 26.16
CA SER A 156 3.04 -23.36 27.06
C SER A 156 4.36 -23.68 27.75
N GLY A 157 4.36 -23.43 29.06
CA GLY A 157 5.31 -23.78 30.09
C GLY A 157 6.66 -24.36 29.63
N SER A 158 7.72 -23.67 30.04
CA SER A 158 9.00 -24.26 30.47
C SER A 158 8.99 -25.79 30.46
N ARG A 159 9.49 -26.37 29.37
CA ARG A 159 9.80 -27.81 29.33
C ARG A 159 11.02 -27.98 30.23
N ARG A 160 10.82 -28.13 31.54
CA ARG A 160 11.87 -28.51 32.49
C ARG A 160 12.35 -29.90 32.08
N VAL A 161 13.47 -29.93 31.36
CA VAL A 161 14.21 -31.16 31.08
C VAL A 161 14.78 -31.63 32.42
N ARG A 162 14.19 -32.69 32.97
CA ARG A 162 14.70 -33.36 34.18
C ARG A 162 15.74 -34.38 33.73
N VAL A 163 17.02 -34.08 33.97
CA VAL A 163 18.10 -35.06 33.80
C VAL A 163 17.98 -36.06 34.94
N LEU A 164 17.73 -37.33 34.62
CA LEU A 164 17.80 -38.41 35.60
C LEU A 164 19.28 -38.82 35.75
N PRO A 165 19.80 -38.91 36.99
CA PRO A 165 21.14 -39.46 37.19
C PRO A 165 21.12 -40.95 36.87
N SER A 166 22.13 -41.39 36.11
CA SER A 166 22.37 -42.79 35.79
C SER A 166 22.59 -43.58 37.08
N ALA A 167 21.79 -44.62 37.29
CA ALA A 167 22.06 -45.61 38.33
C ALA A 167 23.37 -46.34 38.00
N GLY A 168 24.21 -46.51 39.02
CA GLY A 168 25.53 -47.14 38.92
C GLY A 168 25.49 -48.65 38.70
#